data_AF-A0AAU7QV81-F1
#
_entry.id   AF-A0AAU7QV81-F1
#
_cell.length_a   1.000
_cell.length_b   1.000
_cell.length_c   1.000
_cell.angle_alpha   90.00
_cell.angle_beta   90.00
_cell.angle_gamma   90.00
#
_symmetry.space_group_name_H-M   'P 1'
#
loop_
_entity.id
_entity.type
_entity.pdbx_description
1 polymer ?
#
loop_
_entity_poly.entity_id
_entity_poly.type
_entity_poly.pdbx_seq_one_letter_code
_entity_poly.pdbx_strand_id
1 'polypeptide(L)'
;MAKELSYEMQRTIAALEAFTEHIRWRVASGEGLIPRETEEQERARLAHNRRVREHNARVLAERERVAREKQAAANRREAAAVRKRLCDSCFCELPASGVCGNC
;
A
#
# COMPACT_ATOMS: atom_id res chain seq x y z
N MET A 1 50.62 14.00 -21.03
CA MET A 1 49.88 12.79 -20.61
C MET A 1 50.11 12.41 -19.14
N ALA A 2 51.25 11.82 -18.72
CA ALA A 2 51.40 11.38 -17.31
C ALA A 2 51.38 12.52 -16.26
N LYS A 3 51.94 13.69 -16.59
CA LYS A 3 51.93 14.87 -15.70
C LYS A 3 50.54 15.55 -15.59
N GLU A 4 49.73 15.47 -16.64
CA GLU A 4 48.36 16.02 -16.65
C GLU A 4 47.42 15.13 -15.82
N LEU A 5 47.54 13.81 -15.97
CA LEU A 5 46.83 12.83 -15.13
C LEU A 5 47.15 13.01 -13.63
N SER A 6 48.40 13.27 -13.29
CA SER A 6 48.81 13.58 -11.91
C SER A 6 48.20 14.88 -11.37
N TYR A 7 48.00 15.89 -12.23
CA TYR A 7 47.45 17.17 -11.83
C TYR A 7 45.93 17.10 -11.61
N GLU A 8 45.21 16.42 -12.51
CA GLU A 8 43.77 16.19 -12.36
C GLU A 8 43.45 15.34 -11.13
N MET A 9 44.28 14.33 -10.85
CA MET A 9 44.12 13.49 -9.67
C MET A 9 44.34 14.29 -8.38
N GLN A 10 45.35 15.18 -8.33
CA GLN A 10 45.57 16.08 -7.20
C GLN A 10 44.41 17.05 -6.97
N ARG A 11 43.85 17.64 -8.05
CA ARG A 11 42.66 18.50 -7.93
C ARG A 11 41.44 17.74 -7.41
N THR A 12 41.28 16.49 -7.84
CA THR A 12 40.18 15.63 -7.38
C THR A 12 40.31 15.29 -5.90
N ILE A 13 41.52 14.96 -5.44
CA ILE A 13 41.80 14.70 -4.02
C ILE A 13 41.50 15.95 -3.19
N ALA A 14 41.98 17.13 -3.60
CA ALA A 14 41.72 18.38 -2.89
C ALA A 14 40.23 18.72 -2.82
N ALA A 15 39.47 18.46 -3.89
CA ALA A 15 38.03 18.66 -3.90
C ALA A 15 37.29 17.71 -2.94
N LEU A 16 37.72 16.45 -2.85
CA LEU A 16 37.16 15.46 -1.92
C LEU A 16 37.46 15.81 -0.46
N GLU A 17 38.68 16.29 -0.17
CA GLU A 17 39.06 16.76 1.16
C GLU A 17 38.20 17.96 1.59
N ALA A 18 38.03 18.95 0.71
CA ALA A 18 37.19 20.11 0.98
C ALA A 18 35.72 19.73 1.20
N PHE A 19 35.19 18.79 0.42
CA PHE A 19 33.83 18.28 0.59
C PHE A 19 33.66 17.54 1.92
N THR A 20 34.63 16.71 2.28
CA THR A 20 34.64 15.97 3.55
C THR A 20 34.68 16.92 4.74
N GLU A 21 35.51 17.96 4.67
CA GLU A 21 35.61 18.96 5.72
C GLU A 21 34.33 19.78 5.86
N HIS A 22 33.68 20.13 4.73
CA HIS A 22 32.38 20.78 4.76
C HIS A 22 31.30 19.92 5.43
N ILE A 23 31.26 18.61 5.17
CA ILE A 23 30.34 17.69 5.84
C ILE A 23 30.64 17.63 7.35
N ARG A 24 31.90 17.48 7.74
CA ARG A 24 32.30 17.46 9.16
C ARG A 24 31.88 18.72 9.88
N TRP A 25 32.11 19.87 9.25
CA TRP A 25 31.68 21.16 9.78
C TRP A 25 30.16 21.21 9.96
N ARG A 26 29.36 20.80 8.98
CA ARG A 26 27.89 20.74 9.08
C ARG A 26 27.40 19.81 10.19
N VAL A 27 28.08 18.68 10.38
CA VAL A 27 27.77 17.74 11.46
C VAL A 27 28.10 18.35 12.83
N ALA A 28 29.24 19.03 12.94
CA ALA A 28 29.67 19.66 14.19
C ALA A 28 28.87 20.92 14.55
N SER A 29 28.50 21.74 13.55
CA SER A 29 27.71 22.95 13.73
C SER A 29 26.21 22.69 13.87
N GLY A 30 25.75 21.51 13.47
CA GLY A 30 24.33 21.17 13.40
C GLY A 30 23.60 21.80 12.20
N GLU A 31 24.28 22.56 11.34
CA GLU A 31 23.66 23.19 10.17
C GLU A 31 23.30 22.18 9.08
N GLY A 32 22.00 22.01 8.90
CA GLY A 32 21.43 21.13 7.87
C GLY A 32 21.43 19.65 8.22
N LEU A 33 21.64 19.31 9.49
CA LEU A 33 21.09 18.08 10.06
C LEU A 33 19.59 18.32 10.29
N ILE A 34 18.74 17.36 9.92
CA ILE A 34 17.31 17.39 10.30
C ILE A 34 17.29 17.59 11.82
N PRO A 35 16.70 18.68 12.34
CA PRO A 35 16.66 18.92 13.77
C PRO A 35 16.10 17.67 14.45
N ARG A 36 16.78 17.16 15.48
CA ARG A 36 16.18 16.09 16.29
C ARG A 36 14.83 16.60 16.78
N GLU A 37 13.78 15.82 16.51
CA GLU A 37 12.45 16.13 17.03
C GLU A 37 12.55 16.31 18.55
N THR A 38 11.87 17.31 19.05
CA THR A 38 11.68 17.46 20.50
C THR A 38 10.89 16.25 21.03
N GLU A 39 11.06 15.90 22.30
CA GLU A 39 10.29 14.82 22.93
C GLU A 39 8.77 15.02 22.81
N GLU A 40 8.31 16.27 22.77
CA GLU A 40 6.91 16.61 22.59
C GLU A 40 6.41 16.31 21.17
N GLN A 41 7.22 16.64 20.15
CA GLN A 41 6.93 16.30 18.76
C GLN A 41 6.94 14.79 18.53
N GLU A 42 7.88 14.07 19.14
CA GLU A 42 7.93 12.61 19.04
C GLU A 42 6.68 11.99 19.68
N ARG A 43 6.29 12.45 20.88
CA ARG A 43 5.04 12.01 21.55
C ARG A 43 3.80 12.30 20.70
N ALA A 44 3.70 13.50 20.13
CA ALA A 44 2.58 13.88 19.26
C ALA A 44 2.50 12.99 18.00
N ARG A 45 3.65 12.71 17.37
CA ARG A 45 3.77 11.83 16.21
C ARG A 45 3.36 10.40 16.53
N LEU A 46 3.82 9.84 17.65
CA LEU A 46 3.45 8.50 18.09
C LEU A 46 1.94 8.39 18.38
N ALA A 47 1.36 9.41 19.04
CA ALA A 47 -0.08 9.47 19.30
C ALA A 47 -0.89 9.57 18.00
N HIS A 48 -0.45 10.39 17.05
CA HIS A 48 -1.06 10.48 15.72
C HIS A 48 -1.00 9.14 14.98
N ASN A 49 0.17 8.52 14.93
CA ASN A 49 0.37 7.22 14.29
C ASN A 49 -0.54 6.13 14.88
N ARG A 50 -0.73 6.13 16.20
CA ARG A 50 -1.69 5.21 16.86
C ARG A 50 -3.11 5.44 16.34
N ARG A 51 -3.59 6.68 16.33
CA ARG A 51 -4.95 7.02 15.83
C ARG A 51 -5.15 6.63 14.38
N VAL A 52 -4.14 6.88 13.53
CA VAL A 52 -4.19 6.52 12.10
C VAL A 52 -4.27 5.00 11.93
N ARG A 53 -3.49 4.23 12.69
CA ARG A 53 -3.55 2.75 12.64
C ARG A 53 -4.92 2.22 13.05
N GLU A 54 -5.49 2.74 14.13
CA GLU A 54 -6.84 2.38 14.59
C GLU A 54 -7.92 2.74 13.56
N HIS A 55 -7.82 3.92 12.93
CA HIS A 55 -8.70 4.30 11.85
C HIS A 55 -8.59 3.37 10.65
N ASN A 56 -7.38 3.09 10.18
CA ASN A 56 -7.14 2.21 9.04
C ASN A 56 -7.66 0.79 9.29
N ALA A 57 -7.48 0.26 10.51
CA ALA A 57 -8.02 -1.04 10.89
C ALA A 57 -9.55 -1.08 10.78
N ARG A 58 -10.24 -0.03 11.26
CA ARG A 58 -11.71 0.08 11.13
C ARG A 58 -12.15 0.17 9.67
N VAL A 59 -11.47 0.99 8.86
CA VAL A 59 -11.79 1.14 7.43
C VAL A 59 -11.60 -0.16 6.67
N LEU A 60 -10.52 -0.91 6.95
CA LEU A 60 -10.28 -2.21 6.32
C LEU A 60 -11.36 -3.22 6.70
N ALA A 61 -11.70 -3.35 7.99
CA ALA A 61 -12.76 -4.24 8.43
C ALA A 61 -14.11 -3.92 7.78
N GLU A 62 -14.43 -2.62 7.66
CA GLU A 62 -15.65 -2.16 6.99
C GLU A 62 -15.67 -2.51 5.50
N ARG A 63 -14.54 -2.29 4.80
CA ARG A 63 -14.41 -2.66 3.38
C ARG A 63 -14.60 -4.15 3.16
N GLU A 64 -14.02 -4.98 4.02
CA GLU A 64 -14.21 -6.43 3.96
C GLU A 64 -15.66 -6.84 4.18
N ARG A 65 -16.35 -6.23 5.16
CA ARG A 65 -17.77 -6.46 5.41
C ARG A 65 -18.61 -6.15 4.16
N VAL A 66 -18.44 -4.96 3.59
CA VAL A 66 -19.16 -4.53 2.38
C VAL A 66 -18.84 -5.44 1.20
N ALA A 67 -17.59 -5.89 1.03
CA ALA A 67 -17.23 -6.82 -0.03
C ALA A 67 -17.94 -8.17 0.12
N ARG A 68 -18.00 -8.73 1.34
CA ARG A 68 -18.72 -9.97 1.63
C ARG A 68 -20.21 -9.83 1.38
N GLU A 69 -20.82 -8.72 1.79
CA GLU A 69 -22.24 -8.45 1.54
C GLU A 69 -22.56 -8.35 0.05
N LYS A 70 -21.73 -7.65 -0.72
CA LYS A 70 -21.85 -7.57 -2.19
C LYS A 70 -21.73 -8.93 -2.84
N GLN A 71 -20.74 -9.74 -2.44
CA GLN A 71 -20.58 -11.09 -2.97
C GLN A 71 -21.78 -11.97 -2.61
N ALA A 72 -22.27 -11.92 -1.37
CA ALA A 72 -23.46 -12.66 -0.96
C ALA A 72 -24.72 -12.23 -1.72
N ALA A 73 -24.85 -10.95 -2.07
CA ALA A 73 -25.93 -10.48 -2.94
C ALA A 73 -25.79 -10.99 -4.38
N ALA A 74 -24.58 -10.99 -4.94
CA ALA A 74 -24.30 -11.55 -6.26
C ALA A 74 -24.60 -13.05 -6.32
N ASN A 75 -24.06 -13.83 -5.37
CA ASN A 75 -24.30 -15.27 -5.26
C ASN A 75 -25.79 -15.60 -5.15
N ARG A 76 -26.58 -14.81 -4.40
CA ARG A 76 -28.03 -14.98 -4.31
C ARG A 76 -28.74 -14.76 -5.64
N ARG A 77 -28.32 -13.76 -6.42
CA ARG A 77 -28.88 -13.48 -7.76
C ARG A 77 -28.53 -14.60 -8.74
N GLU A 78 -27.29 -15.07 -8.72
CA GLU A 78 -26.83 -16.20 -9.54
C GLU A 78 -27.58 -17.48 -9.18
N ALA A 79 -27.66 -17.84 -7.90
CA ALA A 79 -28.41 -19.01 -7.44
C ALA A 79 -29.89 -18.96 -7.84
N ALA A 80 -30.54 -17.79 -7.73
CA ALA A 80 -31.91 -17.61 -8.18
C ALA A 80 -32.05 -17.76 -9.72
N ALA A 81 -31.07 -17.27 -10.49
CA ALA A 81 -31.05 -17.41 -11.94
C ALA A 81 -30.84 -18.87 -12.38
N VAL A 82 -29.91 -19.59 -11.73
CA VAL A 82 -29.70 -21.03 -11.96
C VAL A 82 -30.97 -21.80 -11.62
N ARG A 83 -31.58 -21.54 -10.45
CA ARG A 83 -32.81 -22.23 -10.04
C ARG A 83 -33.95 -22.04 -11.05
N LYS A 84 -34.12 -20.85 -11.63
CA LYS A 84 -35.12 -20.61 -12.69
C LYS A 84 -34.89 -21.43 -13.96
N ARG A 85 -33.67 -21.90 -14.20
CA ARG A 85 -33.31 -22.72 -15.37
C ARG A 85 -33.40 -24.22 -15.09
N LEU A 86 -33.65 -24.63 -13.85
CA LEU A 86 -33.70 -26.04 -13.47
C LEU A 86 -35.13 -26.40 -13.05
N CYS A 87 -35.54 -27.63 -13.34
CA CYS A 87 -36.75 -28.19 -12.76
C CYS A 87 -36.59 -28.34 -11.24
N ASP A 88 -37.56 -27.89 -10.46
CA ASP A 88 -37.52 -28.03 -8.99
C ASP A 88 -37.60 -29.48 -8.49
N SER A 89 -38.02 -30.44 -9.35
CA SER A 89 -38.17 -31.86 -9.01
C SER A 89 -36.98 -32.72 -9.47
N CYS A 90 -36.63 -32.69 -10.78
CA CYS A 90 -35.49 -33.46 -11.29
C CYS A 90 -34.16 -32.72 -11.44
N PHE A 91 -34.09 -31.41 -11.14
CA PHE A 91 -32.88 -30.57 -11.31
C PHE A 91 -32.25 -30.62 -12.72
N CYS A 92 -33.03 -31.08 -13.68
CA CYS A 92 -32.77 -31.12 -15.10
C CYS A 92 -32.98 -29.70 -15.70
N GLU A 93 -32.18 -29.30 -16.69
CA GLU A 93 -32.34 -27.98 -17.35
C GLU A 93 -33.69 -27.86 -18.05
N LEU A 94 -34.39 -26.75 -17.80
CA LEU A 94 -35.67 -26.45 -18.40
C LEU A 94 -35.47 -25.93 -19.83
N PRO A 95 -36.22 -26.46 -20.82
CA PRO A 95 -36.27 -25.89 -22.15
C PRO A 95 -36.91 -24.50 -22.14
N ALA A 96 -36.84 -23.77 -23.25
CA ALA A 96 -37.39 -22.42 -23.38
C ALA A 96 -38.91 -22.32 -23.06
N SER A 97 -39.64 -23.44 -23.15
CA SER A 97 -41.05 -23.53 -22.75
C SER A 97 -41.28 -23.43 -21.24
N GLY A 98 -40.24 -23.61 -20.41
CA GLY A 98 -40.32 -23.60 -18.96
C GLY A 98 -40.99 -24.85 -18.35
N VAL A 99 -41.37 -25.83 -19.16
CA VAL A 99 -42.02 -27.08 -18.71
C VAL A 99 -40.98 -28.21 -18.73
N CYS A 100 -40.89 -28.95 -17.62
CA CYS A 100 -40.02 -30.12 -17.54
C CYS A 100 -40.57 -31.25 -18.43
N GLY A 101 -39.73 -31.83 -19.28
CA GLY A 101 -40.12 -32.97 -20.12
C GLY A 101 -39.99 -34.34 -19.43
N ASN A 102 -39.51 -34.39 -18.18
CA ASN A 102 -39.14 -35.63 -17.50
C ASN A 102 -40.01 -35.95 -16.26
N CYS A 103 -40.64 -34.95 -15.65
CA CYS A 103 -41.53 -35.12 -14.50
C CYS A 103 -42.65 -34.08 -14.49
#